data_AF-A0A6A0CVZ5-F1
#
_entry.id   AF-A0A6A0CVZ5-F1
#
_cell.length_a   1.000
_cell.length_b   1.000
_cell.length_c   1.000
_cell.angle_alpha   90.00
_cell.angle_beta   90.00
_cell.angle_gamma   90.00
#
_symmetry.space_group_name_H-M   'P 1'
#
loop_
_entity.id
_entity.type
_entity.pdbx_description
1 polymer ?
#
loop_
_entity_poly.entity_id
_entity_poly.type
_entity_poly.pdbx_seq_one_letter_code
_entity_poly.pdbx_strand_id
1 'polypeptide(L)'
;MTKTRHGSAGISLPILRHCSMATDFRSYYACLTAKLDFNSSDLREDGVPMPVNATFPCFAWSFVRHPYGGAIATVGATRVAFTGVDEEGPHWGAGLLAASFFEAYQETDILGEVFAGAQEAYANNAPGDTFTLQEFILLGDPTLKIGGYA
;
A
#
# COMPACT_ATOMS: atom_id res chain seq x y z
N MET A 1 33.08 -11.68 2.24
CA MET A 1 33.98 -10.51 2.18
C MET A 1 33.15 -9.27 2.43
N THR A 2 33.45 -8.63 3.54
CA THR A 2 32.80 -7.47 4.16
C THR A 2 32.77 -6.25 3.24
N LYS A 3 31.64 -5.51 3.20
CA LYS A 3 31.60 -4.15 2.67
C LYS A 3 31.18 -3.19 3.79
N THR A 4 32.17 -2.44 4.24
CA THR A 4 32.14 -1.42 5.29
C THR A 4 31.34 -0.19 4.85
N ARG A 5 30.64 0.42 5.81
CA ARG A 5 29.87 1.67 5.69
C ARG A 5 30.80 2.89 5.62
N HIS A 6 30.44 3.89 4.83
CA HIS A 6 30.67 5.31 5.14
C HIS A 6 29.44 6.12 4.70
N GLY A 7 29.06 7.09 5.53
CA GLY A 7 27.72 7.68 5.57
C GLY A 7 27.50 8.93 4.74
N SER A 8 26.22 9.28 4.61
CA SER A 8 25.67 10.64 4.76
C SER A 8 24.17 10.56 4.48
N ALA A 9 23.38 11.24 5.29
CA ALA A 9 21.92 11.30 5.24
C ALA A 9 21.40 11.70 3.84
N GLY A 10 20.36 11.00 3.42
CA GLY A 10 19.65 11.21 2.16
C GLY A 10 18.86 9.95 1.83
N ILE A 11 17.65 9.83 2.38
CA ILE A 11 16.67 8.82 1.96
C ILE A 11 16.18 9.26 0.56
N SER A 12 17.03 9.08 -0.44
CA SER A 12 16.61 9.01 -1.83
C SER A 12 15.99 7.63 -1.97
N LEU A 13 14.67 7.53 -2.10
CA LEU A 13 13.98 6.32 -2.58
C LEU A 13 14.16 6.27 -4.10
N PRO A 14 15.12 5.50 -4.67
CA PRO A 14 15.34 5.43 -6.10
C PRO A 14 14.96 4.02 -6.54
N ILE A 15 13.70 3.60 -6.30
CA ILE A 15 13.25 2.26 -6.73
C ILE A 15 12.02 2.32 -7.65
N LEU A 16 11.39 3.49 -7.80
CA LEU A 16 10.21 3.67 -8.67
C LEU A 16 10.56 4.09 -10.12
N ARG A 17 11.72 3.67 -10.65
CA ARG A 17 12.07 3.94 -12.06
C ARG A 17 12.58 2.68 -12.75
N HIS A 18 11.64 1.93 -13.33
CA HIS A 18 11.73 0.96 -14.44
C HIS A 18 11.11 -0.39 -14.08
N CYS A 19 9.78 -0.49 -14.18
CA CYS A 19 9.15 -1.75 -14.54
C CYS A 19 8.09 -1.48 -15.61
N SER A 20 8.11 -2.31 -16.65
CA SER A 20 7.27 -2.22 -17.85
C SER A 20 5.78 -2.21 -17.50
N MET A 21 4.95 -1.55 -18.32
CA MET A 21 3.50 -1.29 -18.14
C MET A 21 2.60 -2.54 -17.99
N ALA A 22 3.15 -3.75 -17.88
CA ALA A 22 2.41 -5.00 -17.72
C ALA A 22 2.65 -5.72 -16.38
N THR A 23 3.56 -5.23 -15.51
CA THR A 23 3.99 -5.92 -14.27
C THR A 23 3.97 -5.05 -13.00
N ASP A 24 3.27 -3.91 -13.01
CA ASP A 24 3.33 -2.93 -11.92
C ASP A 24 2.32 -3.26 -10.81
N PHE A 25 2.81 -3.85 -9.71
CA PHE A 25 2.10 -3.84 -8.43
C PHE A 25 2.13 -2.43 -7.85
N ARG A 26 0.98 -1.89 -7.41
CA ARG A 26 0.91 -0.54 -6.83
C ARG A 26 0.43 -0.54 -5.39
N SER A 27 1.27 0.01 -4.51
CA SER A 27 0.89 0.27 -3.13
C SER A 27 0.44 1.72 -2.94
N TYR A 28 -0.73 1.91 -2.34
CA TYR A 28 -1.33 3.20 -2.05
C TYR A 28 -1.46 3.41 -0.54
N TYR A 29 -0.55 4.20 0.02
CA TYR A 29 -0.61 4.61 1.42
C TYR A 29 -1.40 5.91 1.56
N ALA A 30 -2.66 5.86 1.13
CA ALA A 30 -3.57 7.01 1.11
C ALA A 30 -5.01 6.58 1.45
N CYS A 31 -5.76 7.51 2.02
CA CYS A 31 -7.11 7.30 2.52
C CYS A 31 -8.07 6.76 1.45
N LEU A 32 -8.92 5.81 1.85
CA LEU A 32 -10.11 5.34 1.13
C LEU A 32 -9.83 4.71 -0.24
N THR A 33 -8.56 4.54 -0.62
CA THR A 33 -8.16 4.05 -1.95
C THR A 33 -8.68 2.64 -2.24
N ALA A 34 -8.86 1.81 -1.22
CA ALA A 34 -9.40 0.45 -1.33
C ALA A 34 -10.79 0.30 -0.70
N LYS A 35 -11.53 1.39 -0.43
CA LYS A 35 -12.89 1.30 0.13
C LYS A 35 -13.85 0.64 -0.86
N LEU A 36 -14.16 -0.64 -0.65
CA LEU A 36 -14.91 -1.48 -1.60
C LEU A 36 -16.38 -1.06 -1.79
N ASP A 37 -16.95 -0.39 -0.81
CA ASP A 37 -18.34 0.08 -0.74
C ASP A 37 -18.48 1.59 -0.95
N PHE A 38 -17.49 2.21 -1.61
CA PHE A 38 -17.46 3.65 -1.88
C PHE A 38 -18.69 4.11 -2.68
N ASN A 39 -19.38 5.12 -2.18
CA ASN A 39 -20.61 5.60 -2.78
C ASN A 39 -20.80 7.11 -2.58
N SER A 40 -21.87 7.63 -3.19
CA SER A 40 -22.20 9.05 -3.16
C SER A 40 -22.42 9.65 -1.76
N SER A 41 -22.73 8.87 -0.73
CA SER A 41 -22.83 9.37 0.65
C SER A 41 -21.46 9.76 1.20
N ASP A 42 -20.41 8.98 0.90
CA ASP A 42 -19.03 9.28 1.32
C ASP A 42 -18.61 10.65 0.78
N LEU A 43 -18.89 10.91 -0.50
CA LEU A 43 -18.62 12.20 -1.14
C LEU A 43 -19.38 13.36 -0.48
N ARG A 44 -20.62 13.14 -0.04
CA ARG A 44 -21.42 14.17 0.65
C ARG A 44 -20.89 14.45 2.05
N GLU A 45 -20.46 13.41 2.77
CA GLU A 45 -19.79 13.55 4.07
C GLU A 45 -18.50 14.38 3.94
N ASP A 46 -17.77 14.21 2.83
CA ASP A 46 -16.59 15.02 2.48
C ASP A 46 -16.92 16.40 1.90
N GLY A 47 -18.20 16.79 1.84
CA GLY A 47 -18.65 18.12 1.39
C GLY A 47 -18.77 18.30 -0.13
N VAL A 48 -18.67 17.22 -0.90
CA VAL A 48 -18.88 17.24 -2.36
C VAL A 48 -20.39 17.12 -2.66
N PRO A 49 -21.01 18.11 -3.33
CA PRO A 49 -22.43 18.06 -3.62
C PRO A 49 -22.72 17.03 -4.72
N MET A 50 -23.22 15.86 -4.31
CA MET A 50 -23.66 14.79 -5.21
C MET A 50 -25.19 14.59 -5.11
N PRO A 51 -25.98 15.05 -6.09
CA PRO A 51 -27.44 15.04 -6.03
C PRO A 51 -28.08 13.67 -6.26
N VAL A 52 -27.28 12.67 -6.68
CA VAL A 52 -27.76 11.31 -7.00
C VAL A 52 -27.15 10.27 -6.07
N ASN A 53 -27.90 9.20 -5.80
CA ASN A 53 -27.36 8.01 -5.13
C ASN A 53 -26.66 7.14 -6.18
N ALA A 54 -25.34 6.98 -6.04
CA ALA A 54 -24.53 6.19 -6.94
C ALA A 54 -23.44 5.44 -6.16
N THR A 55 -23.13 4.23 -6.60
CA THR A 55 -21.98 3.44 -6.12
C THR A 55 -20.87 3.55 -7.15
N PHE A 56 -19.64 3.74 -6.68
CA PHE A 56 -18.48 3.86 -7.54
C PHE A 56 -17.52 2.69 -7.27
N PRO A 57 -16.87 2.13 -8.31
CA PRO A 57 -15.77 1.21 -8.07
C PRO A 57 -14.69 1.92 -7.26
N CYS A 58 -14.11 1.23 -6.27
CA CYS A 58 -13.03 1.83 -5.50
C CYS A 58 -11.83 2.15 -6.40
N PHE A 59 -11.03 3.11 -5.97
CA PHE A 59 -9.90 3.61 -6.76
C PHE A 59 -8.92 2.48 -7.10
N ALA A 60 -8.52 1.68 -6.12
CA ALA A 60 -7.63 0.54 -6.27
C ALA A 60 -8.21 -0.51 -7.25
N TRP A 61 -9.50 -0.84 -7.13
CA TRP A 61 -10.17 -1.78 -8.03
C TRP A 61 -10.22 -1.29 -9.48
N SER A 62 -10.33 0.02 -9.69
CA SER A 62 -10.31 0.62 -11.03
C SER A 62 -8.96 0.39 -11.75
N PHE A 63 -7.85 0.26 -11.01
CA PHE A 63 -6.56 -0.15 -11.57
C PHE A 63 -6.50 -1.65 -11.84
N VAL A 64 -6.96 -2.48 -10.90
CA VAL A 64 -6.93 -3.95 -11.03
C VAL A 64 -7.80 -4.44 -12.19
N ARG A 65 -8.90 -3.75 -12.48
CA ARG A 65 -9.84 -4.11 -13.55
C ARG A 65 -9.53 -3.49 -14.91
N HIS A 66 -8.54 -2.62 -15.02
CA HIS A 66 -8.30 -1.90 -16.26
C HIS A 66 -7.74 -2.85 -17.33
N PRO A 67 -8.44 -3.06 -18.46
CA PRO A 67 -7.94 -3.95 -19.49
C PRO A 67 -6.72 -3.32 -20.17
N TYR A 68 -5.72 -4.14 -20.49
CA TYR A 68 -4.52 -3.73 -21.23
C TYR A 68 -3.67 -2.63 -20.54
N GLY A 69 -3.78 -2.49 -19.22
CA GLY A 69 -3.00 -1.55 -18.43
C GLY A 69 -3.34 -1.62 -16.94
N GLY A 70 -3.12 -0.53 -16.21
CA GLY A 70 -3.45 -0.46 -14.79
C GLY A 70 -2.43 -1.19 -13.91
N ALA A 71 -2.92 -1.91 -12.90
CA ALA A 71 -2.11 -2.68 -11.97
C ALA A 71 -2.61 -4.12 -11.92
N ILE A 72 -1.73 -5.09 -11.72
CA ILE A 72 -2.10 -6.52 -11.60
C ILE A 72 -2.49 -6.91 -10.16
N ALA A 73 -2.04 -6.14 -9.19
CA ALA A 73 -2.49 -6.17 -7.81
C ALA A 73 -2.21 -4.81 -7.15
N THR A 74 -2.94 -4.50 -6.08
CA THR A 74 -2.79 -3.27 -5.31
C THR A 74 -2.94 -3.52 -3.82
N VAL A 75 -2.21 -2.78 -3.00
CA VAL A 75 -2.48 -2.65 -1.56
C VAL A 75 -3.01 -1.25 -1.29
N GLY A 76 -4.07 -1.12 -0.49
CA GLY A 76 -4.63 0.19 -0.16
C GLY A 76 -5.53 0.17 1.06
N ALA A 77 -5.84 1.36 1.57
CA ALA A 77 -6.64 1.57 2.77
C ALA A 77 -8.14 1.61 2.47
N THR A 78 -8.93 0.92 3.28
CA THR A 78 -10.40 0.92 3.24
C THR A 78 -11.02 2.13 3.96
N ARG A 79 -10.24 2.84 4.79
CA ARG A 79 -10.67 4.01 5.57
C ARG A 79 -9.64 5.15 5.50
N VAL A 80 -9.73 6.10 6.43
CA VAL A 80 -8.77 7.19 6.59
C VAL A 80 -7.47 6.64 7.17
N ALA A 81 -6.43 6.65 6.33
CA ALA A 81 -5.11 6.13 6.64
C ALA A 81 -4.30 7.19 7.42
N PHE A 82 -4.23 7.04 8.74
CA PHE A 82 -3.42 7.91 9.58
C PHE A 82 -1.95 7.48 9.57
N THR A 83 -1.05 8.42 9.83
CA THR A 83 0.35 8.12 10.08
C THR A 83 0.88 9.03 11.17
N GLY A 84 1.62 8.44 12.12
CA GLY A 84 2.42 9.20 13.07
C GLY A 84 3.85 9.30 12.56
N VAL A 85 4.40 10.51 12.56
CA VAL A 85 5.78 10.78 12.13
C VAL A 85 6.48 11.56 13.23
N ASP A 86 7.71 11.17 13.53
CA ASP A 86 8.64 11.89 14.40
C ASP A 86 9.94 12.24 13.63
N GLU A 87 11.00 12.59 14.35
CA GLU A 87 12.30 12.96 13.76
C GLU A 87 13.03 11.76 13.10
N GLU A 88 12.73 10.53 13.51
CA GLU A 88 13.34 9.29 13.01
C GLU A 88 12.54 8.70 11.84
N GLY A 89 11.25 9.03 11.73
CA GLY A 89 10.40 8.70 10.61
C GLY A 89 8.98 8.30 11.04
N PRO A 90 8.27 7.53 10.20
CA PRO A 90 6.94 7.04 10.56
C PRO A 90 7.05 5.90 11.59
N HIS A 91 6.48 6.09 12.78
CA HIS A 91 6.53 5.13 13.88
C HIS A 91 5.17 4.43 14.16
N TRP A 92 4.09 4.85 13.51
CA TRP A 92 2.83 4.08 13.42
C TRP A 92 2.00 4.52 12.21
N GLY A 93 0.97 3.75 11.92
CA GLY A 93 -0.01 3.97 10.86
C GLY A 93 0.49 3.55 9.49
N ALA A 94 -0.13 4.11 8.46
CA ALA A 94 0.14 3.82 7.07
C ALA A 94 1.61 3.93 6.68
N GLY A 95 2.34 4.91 7.23
CA GLY A 95 3.76 5.12 6.94
C GLY A 95 4.65 4.01 7.48
N LEU A 96 4.39 3.51 8.69
CA LEU A 96 5.17 2.40 9.24
C LEU A 96 4.83 1.10 8.50
N LEU A 97 3.55 0.83 8.22
CA LEU A 97 3.17 -0.34 7.42
C LEU A 97 3.81 -0.31 6.03
N ALA A 98 3.92 0.89 5.43
CA ALA A 98 4.61 1.09 4.17
C ALA A 98 6.09 0.75 4.24
N ALA A 99 6.78 1.25 5.27
CA ALA A 99 8.18 0.95 5.50
C ALA A 99 8.40 -0.55 5.67
N SER A 100 7.60 -1.20 6.53
CA SER A 100 7.63 -2.65 6.75
C SER A 100 7.36 -3.47 5.48
N PHE A 101 6.53 -2.97 4.56
CA PHE A 101 6.33 -3.62 3.26
C PHE A 101 7.60 -3.65 2.41
N PHE A 102 8.32 -2.52 2.32
CA PHE A 102 9.57 -2.46 1.55
C PHE A 102 10.70 -3.26 2.21
N GLU A 103 10.71 -3.35 3.54
CA GLU A 103 11.63 -4.22 4.29
C GLU A 103 11.32 -5.69 4.02
N ALA A 104 10.06 -6.13 4.12
CA ALA A 104 9.65 -7.51 3.82
C ALA A 104 9.95 -7.92 2.37
N TYR A 105 9.87 -6.97 1.43
CA TYR A 105 10.24 -7.21 0.03
C TYR A 105 11.73 -7.54 -0.17
N GLN A 106 12.60 -7.26 0.81
CA GLN A 106 14.00 -7.70 0.74
C GLN A 106 14.17 -9.19 1.05
N GLU A 107 13.18 -9.82 1.70
CA GLU A 107 13.25 -11.22 2.14
C GLU A 107 12.51 -12.18 1.19
N THR A 108 11.40 -11.74 0.60
CA THR A 108 10.61 -12.50 -0.37
C THR A 108 10.08 -11.59 -1.47
N ASP A 109 9.86 -12.15 -2.65
CA ASP A 109 9.26 -11.47 -3.80
C ASP A 109 7.83 -11.95 -4.10
N ILE A 110 7.28 -12.86 -3.30
CA ILE A 110 5.87 -13.25 -3.39
C ILE A 110 5.00 -12.22 -2.67
N LEU A 111 4.14 -11.54 -3.42
CA LEU A 111 3.41 -10.35 -2.97
C LEU A 111 2.61 -10.59 -1.67
N GLY A 112 1.91 -11.72 -1.58
CA GLY A 112 1.14 -12.08 -0.39
C GLY A 112 2.02 -12.32 0.83
N GLU A 113 3.21 -12.90 0.64
CA GLU A 113 4.18 -13.10 1.71
C GLU A 113 4.82 -11.77 2.14
N VAL A 114 5.12 -10.88 1.19
CA VAL A 114 5.60 -9.51 1.49
C VAL A 114 4.57 -8.76 2.33
N PHE A 115 3.30 -8.79 1.93
CA PHE A 115 2.25 -8.08 2.64
C PHE A 115 1.99 -8.67 4.03
N ALA A 116 1.97 -10.00 4.16
CA ALA A 116 1.84 -10.67 5.46
C ALA A 116 3.02 -10.37 6.38
N GLY A 117 4.26 -10.45 5.87
CA GLY A 117 5.46 -10.09 6.62
C GLY A 117 5.46 -8.63 7.08
N ALA A 118 4.95 -7.72 6.25
CA ALA A 118 4.78 -6.32 6.62
C ALA A 118 3.78 -6.14 7.78
N GLN A 119 2.65 -6.87 7.74
CA GLN A 119 1.66 -6.85 8.81
C GLN A 119 2.20 -7.44 10.11
N GLU A 120 2.98 -8.51 10.04
CA GLU A 120 3.65 -9.11 11.21
C GLU A 120 4.66 -8.15 11.83
N ALA A 121 5.53 -7.54 11.01
CA ALA A 121 6.49 -6.54 11.47
C ALA A 121 5.79 -5.32 12.08
N TYR A 122 4.72 -4.84 11.45
CA TYR A 122 3.91 -3.74 11.97
C TYR A 122 3.30 -4.08 13.34
N ALA A 123 2.69 -5.25 13.47
CA ALA A 123 2.06 -5.71 14.71
C ALA A 123 3.06 -5.78 15.88
N ASN A 124 4.32 -6.12 15.59
CA ASN A 124 5.40 -6.18 16.58
C ASN A 124 5.92 -4.78 16.95
N ASN A 125 5.97 -3.84 15.99
CA ASN A 125 6.52 -2.49 16.20
C ASN A 125 5.49 -1.50 16.80
N ALA A 126 4.21 -1.63 16.46
CA ALA A 126 3.13 -0.77 16.94
C ALA A 126 2.05 -1.59 17.68
N PRO A 127 2.39 -2.26 18.81
CA PRO A 127 1.45 -3.11 19.52
C PRO A 127 0.28 -2.28 20.05
N GLY A 128 -0.93 -2.64 19.63
CA GLY A 128 -2.18 -1.97 20.02
C GLY A 128 -2.89 -1.23 18.90
N ASP A 129 -2.20 -0.90 17.80
CA ASP A 129 -2.85 -0.34 16.61
C ASP A 129 -3.39 -1.43 15.69
N THR A 130 -4.52 -1.99 16.09
CA THR A 130 -5.24 -3.00 15.30
C THR A 130 -6.01 -2.40 14.12
N PHE A 131 -6.25 -1.08 14.13
CA PHE A 131 -7.01 -0.41 13.07
C PHE A 131 -6.22 -0.40 11.77
N THR A 132 -4.95 -0.01 11.80
CA THR A 132 -4.09 0.03 10.61
C THR A 132 -3.96 -1.36 9.96
N LEU A 133 -3.86 -2.43 10.78
CA LEU A 133 -3.79 -3.81 10.27
C LEU A 133 -5.05 -4.25 9.52
N GLN A 134 -6.23 -3.80 9.97
CA GLN A 134 -7.51 -4.14 9.35
C GLN A 134 -7.88 -3.21 8.19
N GLU A 135 -7.33 -2.00 8.19
CA GLU A 135 -7.63 -0.98 7.20
C GLU A 135 -7.05 -1.32 5.83
N PHE A 136 -5.83 -1.85 5.78
CA PHE A 136 -5.12 -2.13 4.54
C PHE A 136 -5.46 -3.52 4.00
N ILE A 137 -5.86 -3.57 2.73
CA ILE A 137 -6.19 -4.81 2.03
C ILE A 137 -5.39 -4.94 0.74
N LEU A 138 -5.12 -6.20 0.37
CA LEU A 138 -4.57 -6.56 -0.93
C LEU A 138 -5.72 -6.94 -1.89
N LEU A 139 -5.72 -6.32 -3.07
CA LEU A 139 -6.62 -6.61 -4.17
C LEU A 139 -5.82 -7.14 -5.35
N GLY A 140 -6.15 -8.33 -5.83
CA GLY A 140 -5.41 -9.02 -6.91
C GLY A 140 -4.99 -10.43 -6.48
N ASP A 141 -4.03 -11.01 -7.19
CA ASP A 141 -3.49 -12.34 -6.89
C ASP A 141 -2.36 -12.24 -5.84
N PRO A 142 -2.53 -12.78 -4.62
CA PRO A 142 -1.48 -12.76 -3.60
C PRO A 142 -0.29 -13.66 -3.95
N THR A 143 -0.43 -14.61 -4.88
CA THR A 143 0.66 -15.53 -5.28
C THR A 143 1.62 -14.91 -6.30
N LEU A 144 1.32 -13.68 -6.73
CA LEU A 144 2.12 -12.96 -7.70
C LEU A 144 3.54 -12.73 -7.22
N LYS A 145 4.51 -13.06 -8.09
CA LYS A 145 5.91 -12.70 -7.92
C LYS A 145 6.18 -11.27 -8.40
N ILE A 146 6.52 -10.37 -7.49
CA ILE A 146 6.91 -8.99 -7.79
C ILE A 146 8.19 -9.01 -8.63
N GLY A 147 8.20 -8.30 -9.76
CA GLY A 147 9.28 -8.36 -10.75
C GLY A 147 9.15 -9.49 -11.77
N GLY A 148 8.16 -10.37 -11.63
CA GLY A 148 7.80 -11.41 -12.61
C GLY A 148 8.50 -12.75 -12.38
N TYR A 149 8.07 -13.75 -13.15
CA TYR A 149 8.64 -15.10 -13.17
C TYR A 149 9.70 -15.18 -14.27
N ALA A 150 10.89 -15.69 -13.92
CA ALA A 150 12.00 -15.91 -14.84
C ALA A 150 11.89 -17.27 -15.55
#